data_AF-A0A7S3I7K7-F1
#
_entry.id   AF-A0A7S3I7K7-F1
#
_cell.length_a   1.000
_cell.length_b   1.000
_cell.length_c   1.000
_cell.angle_alpha   90.00
_cell.angle_beta   90.00
_cell.angle_gamma   90.00
#
_symmetry.space_group_name_H-M   'P 1'
#
loop_
_entity.id
_entity.type
_entity.pdbx_description
1 polymer ?
#
loop_
_entity_poly.entity_id
_entity_poly.type
_entity_poly.pdbx_seq_one_letter_code
_entity_poly.pdbx_strand_id
1 'polypeptide(L)'
;GKGASKRLTTFTRSLFTRRFFSAGMSVDASSMRINMLHSGVFLNPHPAKVHKGGEDAASITQNAIAVADGVGGWAESGVDPAKYSRQLCTNIDRLITADMARPTAESHYDSNPKQ
;
A
#
# COMPACT_ATOMS: atom_id res chain seq x y z
N GLY A 1 7.17 -22.62 26.00
CA GLY A 1 8.37 -22.26 25.22
C GLY A 1 7.96 -21.43 24.01
N LYS A 2 8.45 -20.19 23.94
CA LYS A 2 8.46 -19.21 22.83
C LYS A 2 7.53 -19.49 21.62
N GLY A 3 6.36 -18.85 21.61
CA GLY A 3 5.53 -18.70 20.41
C GLY A 3 6.20 -17.70 19.47
N ALA A 4 6.55 -18.15 18.26
CA ALA A 4 7.15 -17.31 17.24
C ALA A 4 6.15 -16.24 16.79
N SER A 5 6.32 -15.00 17.28
CA SER A 5 5.73 -13.83 16.66
C SER A 5 6.25 -13.77 15.22
N LYS A 6 5.36 -13.96 14.24
CA LYS A 6 5.71 -13.84 12.82
C LYS A 6 6.00 -12.37 12.55
N ARG A 7 7.26 -11.98 12.73
CA ARG A 7 7.77 -10.64 12.45
C ARG A 7 7.78 -10.45 10.93
N LEU A 8 6.67 -9.99 10.37
CA LEU A 8 6.63 -9.57 8.97
C LEU A 8 7.20 -8.15 8.89
N THR A 9 8.53 -8.05 8.87
CA THR A 9 9.22 -6.78 8.63
C THR A 9 9.37 -6.60 7.13
N THR A 10 8.32 -6.11 6.47
CA THR A 10 8.42 -5.67 5.07
C THR A 10 8.91 -4.22 5.08
N PHE A 11 10.17 -4.01 4.69
CA PHE A 11 10.72 -2.67 4.45
C PHE A 11 10.62 -2.38 2.95
N THR A 12 9.62 -1.60 2.54
CA THR A 12 9.52 -1.12 1.17
C THR A 12 10.27 0.21 1.05
N ARG A 13 11.41 0.21 0.35
CA ARG A 13 12.00 1.46 -0.15
C ARG A 13 11.23 1.87 -1.40
N SER A 14 10.37 2.87 -1.28
CA SER A 14 9.71 3.49 -2.42
C SER A 14 10.58 4.63 -2.97
N LEU A 15 11.09 4.49 -4.19
CA LEU A 15 11.64 5.61 -4.94
C LEU A 15 10.49 6.20 -5.77
N PHE A 16 10.00 7.37 -5.37
CA PHE A 16 8.98 8.11 -6.10
C PHE A 16 9.61 8.85 -7.28
N THR A 17 9.83 8.14 -8.39
CA THR A 17 10.07 8.79 -9.69
C THR A 17 8.79 8.70 -10.50
N ARG A 18 7.87 9.67 -10.31
CA ARG A 18 6.95 10.01 -11.40
C ARG A 18 7.81 10.49 -12.56
N ARG A 19 7.95 9.67 -13.60
CA ARG A 19 8.49 10.10 -14.90
C ARG A 19 7.48 11.06 -15.54
N PHE A 20 7.45 12.31 -15.09
CA PHE A 20 6.92 13.41 -15.89
C PHE A 20 7.98 13.82 -16.92
N PHE A 21 8.28 12.93 -17.87
CA PHE A 21 9.08 13.33 -19.05
C PHE A 21 8.11 13.67 -20.18
N SER A 22 7.66 14.93 -20.19
CA SER A 22 7.33 15.56 -21.46
C SER A 22 8.65 15.78 -22.20
N ALA A 23 8.78 15.18 -23.39
CA ALA A 23 9.96 15.33 -24.24
C ALA A 23 10.09 16.81 -24.64
N GLY A 24 10.89 17.57 -23.88
CA GLY A 24 11.14 19.00 -24.16
C GLY A 24 11.30 19.90 -22.94
N MET A 25 10.94 19.45 -21.73
CA MET A 25 11.19 20.24 -20.50
C MET A 25 12.56 19.87 -19.90
N SER A 26 13.53 20.78 -20.01
CA SER A 26 14.73 20.76 -19.19
C SER A 26 14.39 21.14 -17.75
N VAL A 27 13.80 20.20 -17.00
CA VAL A 27 13.67 20.36 -15.54
C VAL A 27 15.04 20.14 -14.93
N ASP A 28 15.58 21.19 -14.29
CA ASP A 28 16.80 21.04 -13.51
C ASP A 28 16.54 20.02 -12.40
N ALA A 29 17.14 18.83 -12.57
CA ALA A 29 17.00 17.70 -11.66
C ALA A 29 17.45 18.06 -10.22
N SER A 30 18.26 19.11 -10.05
CA SER A 30 18.67 19.62 -8.74
C SER A 30 17.51 20.22 -7.92
N SER A 31 16.42 20.64 -8.59
CA SER A 31 15.27 21.30 -7.97
C SER A 31 14.08 20.38 -7.65
N MET A 32 14.09 19.11 -8.10
CA MET A 32 13.02 18.15 -7.80
C MET A 32 13.09 17.68 -6.35
N ARG A 33 12.20 18.19 -5.50
CA ARG A 33 11.97 17.64 -4.16
C ARG A 33 11.11 16.38 -4.26
N ILE A 34 11.73 15.23 -4.07
CA ILE A 34 11.04 13.94 -3.99
C ILE A 34 10.74 13.64 -2.52
N ASN A 35 9.45 13.50 -2.19
CA ASN A 35 9.04 13.04 -0.87
C ASN A 35 9.19 11.51 -0.81
N MET A 36 10.01 11.02 0.12
CA MET A 36 10.17 9.59 0.39
C MET A 36 9.47 9.22 1.68
N LEU A 37 8.53 8.27 1.61
CA LEU A 37 7.90 7.68 2.79
C LEU A 37 8.68 6.42 3.19
N HIS A 38 9.30 6.46 4.36
CA HIS A 38 9.86 5.27 5.02
C HIS A 38 8.86 4.79 6.06
N SER A 39 8.42 3.54 5.93
CA SER A 39 7.38 2.96 6.78
C SER A 39 7.72 1.52 7.15
N GLY A 40 7.11 1.06 8.24
CA GLY A 40 7.19 -0.31 8.73
C GLY A 40 5.93 -0.64 9.51
N VAL A 41 5.63 -1.94 9.63
CA VAL A 41 4.44 -2.41 10.35
C VAL A 41 4.80 -3.46 11.38
N PHE A 42 4.08 -3.44 12.49
CA PHE A 42 4.14 -4.45 13.53
C PHE A 42 2.72 -4.75 14.02
N LEU A 43 2.29 -6.00 13.89
CA LEU A 43 1.02 -6.47 14.43
C LEU A 43 1.31 -7.17 15.76
N ASN A 44 0.63 -6.75 16.82
CA ASN A 44 0.76 -7.32 18.16
C ASN A 44 -0.56 -8.00 18.59
N PRO A 45 -0.80 -9.27 18.21
CA PRO A 45 -2.05 -9.95 18.51
C PRO A 45 -2.32 -10.07 20.01
N HIS A 46 -3.60 -9.99 20.40
CA HIS A 46 -4.02 -10.37 21.74
C HIS A 46 -3.53 -11.79 22.10
N PRO A 47 -3.05 -12.06 23.34
CA PRO A 47 -2.47 -13.36 23.72
C PRO A 47 -3.37 -14.56 23.40
N ALA A 48 -4.68 -14.45 23.67
CA ALA A 48 -5.66 -15.50 23.37
C ALA A 48 -5.79 -15.80 21.86
N LYS A 49 -5.41 -14.85 20.99
CA LYS A 49 -5.56 -14.89 19.53
C LYS A 49 -4.22 -15.04 18.80
N VAL A 50 -3.10 -15.17 19.52
CA VAL A 50 -1.75 -15.26 18.92
C VAL A 50 -1.57 -16.51 18.07
N HIS A 51 -2.19 -17.63 18.47
CA HIS A 51 -2.08 -18.92 17.77
C HIS A 51 -2.68 -18.86 16.35
N LYS A 52 -3.66 -17.97 16.12
CA LYS A 52 -4.25 -17.69 14.80
C LYS A 52 -3.67 -16.44 14.10
N GLY A 53 -2.69 -15.79 14.74
CA GLY A 53 -2.02 -14.59 14.21
C GLY A 53 -2.80 -13.27 14.39
N GLY A 54 -3.82 -13.23 15.26
CA GLY A 54 -4.67 -12.05 15.44
C GLY A 54 -5.77 -11.89 14.40
N GLU A 55 -6.57 -10.84 14.57
CA GLU A 55 -7.71 -10.51 13.70
C GLU A 55 -7.45 -9.27 12.83
N ASP A 56 -6.48 -8.45 13.22
CA ASP A 56 -6.11 -7.23 12.52
C ASP A 56 -5.24 -7.52 11.30
N ALA A 57 -5.25 -6.58 10.36
CA ALA A 57 -4.41 -6.60 9.18
C ALA A 57 -3.90 -5.19 8.84
N ALA A 58 -2.81 -5.13 8.08
CA ALA A 58 -2.28 -3.89 7.56
C ALA A 58 -1.64 -4.10 6.18
N SER A 59 -1.62 -3.04 5.35
CA SER A 59 -0.89 -2.97 4.10
C SER A 59 -0.10 -1.65 4.04
N ILE A 60 1.08 -1.70 3.45
CA ILE A 60 1.94 -0.56 3.19
C ILE A 60 2.27 -0.56 1.70
N THR A 61 1.92 0.54 1.03
CA THR A 61 2.31 0.80 -0.35
C THR A 61 3.21 2.04 -0.42
N GLN A 62 3.63 2.41 -1.62
CA GLN A 62 4.36 3.65 -1.86
C GLN A 62 3.58 4.91 -1.46
N ASN A 63 2.25 4.86 -1.55
CA ASN A 63 1.38 6.05 -1.50
C ASN A 63 0.32 5.98 -0.38
N ALA A 64 0.16 4.84 0.27
CA ALA A 64 -0.81 4.70 1.36
C ALA A 64 -0.38 3.65 2.39
N ILE A 65 -0.89 3.84 3.60
CA ILE A 65 -0.87 2.88 4.69
C ILE A 65 -2.33 2.56 5.02
N ALA A 66 -2.66 1.28 5.11
CA ALA A 66 -4.00 0.82 5.46
C ALA A 66 -3.92 -0.12 6.67
N VAL A 67 -4.86 0.02 7.60
CA VAL A 67 -5.03 -0.84 8.78
C VAL A 67 -6.51 -1.22 8.87
N ALA A 68 -6.79 -2.47 9.21
CA ALA A 68 -8.15 -2.98 9.39
C ALA A 68 -8.22 -3.84 10.65
N ASP A 69 -9.19 -3.56 11.52
CA ASP A 69 -9.52 -4.35 12.71
C ASP A 69 -10.54 -5.43 12.33
N GLY A 70 -10.30 -6.68 12.77
CA GLY A 70 -11.25 -7.76 12.54
C GLY A 70 -12.30 -7.80 13.65
N VAL A 71 -13.58 -7.85 13.28
CA VAL A 71 -14.70 -7.83 14.24
C VAL A 71 -14.77 -9.14 15.05
N GLY A 72 -14.20 -9.15 16.25
CA GLY A 72 -14.05 -10.35 17.09
C GLY A 72 -15.33 -11.14 17.35
N GLY A 73 -16.48 -10.47 17.46
CA GLY A 73 -17.78 -11.12 17.68
C GLY A 73 -18.21 -12.08 16.55
N TRP A 74 -17.63 -11.96 15.34
CA TRP A 74 -17.93 -12.88 14.24
C TRP A 74 -17.48 -14.32 14.53
N ALA A 75 -16.52 -14.50 15.44
CA ALA A 75 -16.08 -15.82 15.88
C ALA A 75 -17.21 -16.62 16.55
N GLU A 76 -18.15 -15.96 17.24
CA GLU A 76 -19.31 -16.59 17.89
C GLU A 76 -20.28 -17.19 16.86
N SER A 77 -20.29 -16.63 15.65
CA SER A 77 -21.06 -17.14 14.51
C SER A 77 -20.26 -18.11 13.63
N GLY A 78 -19.08 -18.57 14.07
CA GLY A 78 -18.22 -19.48 13.32
C GLY A 78 -17.48 -18.83 12.13
N VAL A 79 -17.47 -17.50 12.03
CA VAL A 79 -16.79 -16.75 10.97
C VAL A 79 -15.46 -16.23 11.49
N ASP A 80 -14.37 -16.49 10.75
CA ASP A 80 -13.04 -15.96 11.10
C ASP A 80 -12.95 -14.45 10.79
N PRO A 81 -12.88 -13.56 11.80
CA PRO A 81 -12.83 -12.11 11.58
C PRO A 81 -11.61 -11.68 10.76
N ALA A 82 -10.52 -12.44 10.87
CA ALA A 82 -9.26 -12.13 10.25
C ALA A 82 -9.27 -12.31 8.73
N LYS A 83 -10.23 -13.08 8.19
CA LYS A 83 -10.38 -13.22 6.73
C LYS A 83 -10.79 -11.90 6.09
N TYR A 84 -11.71 -11.17 6.72
CA TYR A 84 -12.22 -9.93 6.18
C TYR A 84 -11.15 -8.82 6.19
N SER A 85 -10.52 -8.58 7.36
CA SER A 85 -9.48 -7.56 7.51
C SER A 85 -8.31 -7.78 6.55
N ARG A 86 -7.81 -9.02 6.43
CA ARG A 86 -6.71 -9.38 5.51
C ARG A 86 -7.12 -9.20 4.05
N GLN A 87 -8.32 -9.61 3.66
CA GLN A 87 -8.82 -9.44 2.30
C GLN A 87 -8.99 -7.96 1.93
N LEU A 88 -9.49 -7.15 2.87
CA LEU A 88 -9.63 -5.70 2.69
C LEU A 88 -8.26 -5.05 2.43
N CYS A 89 -7.27 -5.31 3.30
CA CYS A 89 -5.91 -4.77 3.11
C CYS A 89 -5.28 -5.25 1.80
N THR A 90 -5.50 -6.52 1.41
CA THR A 90 -5.00 -7.07 0.13
C THR A 90 -5.64 -6.36 -1.08
N ASN A 91 -6.94 -6.06 -1.00
CA ASN A 91 -7.64 -5.36 -2.08
C ASN A 91 -7.17 -3.90 -2.21
N ILE A 92 -6.96 -3.21 -1.08
CA ILE A 92 -6.43 -1.84 -1.06
C ILE A 92 -5.03 -1.80 -1.70
N ASP A 93 -4.16 -2.72 -1.30
CA ASP A 93 -2.80 -2.87 -1.84
C ASP A 93 -2.82 -3.04 -3.37
N ARG A 94 -3.66 -3.95 -3.86
CA ARG A 94 -3.82 -4.22 -5.30
C ARG A 94 -4.35 -3.01 -6.06
N LEU A 95 -5.36 -2.32 -5.53
CA LEU A 95 -5.96 -1.16 -6.18
C LEU A 95 -4.96 -0.02 -6.32
N ILE A 96 -4.21 0.27 -5.26
CA ILE A 96 -3.18 1.32 -5.28
C ILE A 96 -2.04 0.94 -6.23
N THR A 97 -1.56 -0.30 -6.15
CA THR A 97 -0.47 -0.77 -7.02
C THR A 97 -0.88 -0.78 -8.49
N ALA A 98 -2.11 -1.18 -8.81
CA ALA A 98 -2.64 -1.17 -10.17
C ALA A 98 -2.84 0.26 -10.71
N ASP A 99 -3.27 1.21 -9.88
CA ASP A 99 -3.36 2.62 -10.28
C ASP A 99 -1.98 3.19 -10.64
N MET A 100 -0.96 2.83 -9.86
CA MET A 100 0.44 3.22 -10.13
C MET A 100 1.01 2.58 -11.41
N ALA A 101 0.48 1.43 -11.85
CA ALA A 101 0.92 0.74 -13.06
C ALA A 101 0.19 1.20 -14.34
N ARG A 102 -0.85 2.04 -14.22
CA ARG A 102 -1.62 2.49 -15.38
C ARG A 102 -0.76 3.47 -16.22
N PRO A 103 -0.55 3.23 -17.52
CA PRO A 103 0.05 4.23 -18.40
C PRO A 103 -0.81 5.49 -18.34
N THR A 104 -0.20 6.64 -18.08
CA THR A 104 -0.90 7.92 -18.17
C THR A 104 -1.35 8.07 -19.62
N ALA A 105 -2.66 8.08 -19.87
CA ALA A 105 -3.20 8.37 -21.19
C ALA A 105 -2.56 9.66 -21.71
N GLU A 106 -1.99 9.61 -22.90
CA GLU A 106 -1.42 10.77 -23.58
C GLU A 106 -2.48 11.87 -23.62
N SER A 107 -2.22 13.00 -22.97
CA SER A 107 -2.98 14.22 -23.22
C SER A 107 -2.67 14.61 -24.66
N HIS A 108 -3.51 14.19 -25.61
CA HIS A 108 -3.44 14.57 -27.01
C HIS A 108 -3.74 16.06 -27.12
N TYR A 109 -2.72 16.89 -26.93
CA TYR A 109 -2.80 18.33 -27.21
C TYR A 109 -2.67 18.48 -28.72
N ASP A 110 -3.81 18.65 -29.39
CA ASP A 110 -3.88 18.89 -30.83
C ASP A 110 -3.24 20.25 -31.13
N SER A 111 -1.96 20.23 -31.42
CA SER A 111 -1.20 21.40 -31.85
C SER A 111 -1.41 21.56 -33.35
N ASN A 112 -2.59 22.04 -33.74
CA ASN A 112 -2.82 22.50 -35.10
C ASN A 112 -2.43 23.99 -35.19
N PRO A 113 -1.27 24.36 -35.75
CA PRO A 113 -1.03 25.75 -36.12
C PRO A 113 -1.96 26.06 -37.30
N LYS A 114 -2.94 26.94 -37.07
CA LYS A 114 -3.71 27.55 -38.15
C LYS A 114 -2.72 28.14 -39.16
N GLN A 115 -2.65 27.54 -40.34
CA GLN A 115 -2.06 28.17 -41.53
C GLN A 115 -3.00 29.26 -42.04
#